data_AF-A0A7G3G5F3-F1
#
_entry.id   AF-A0A7G3G5F3-F1
#
_cell.length_a   1.000
_cell.length_b   1.000
_cell.length_c   1.000
_cell.angle_alpha   90.00
_cell.angle_beta   90.00
_cell.angle_gamma   90.00
#
_symmetry.space_group_name_H-M   'P 1'
#
loop_
_entity.id
_entity.type
_entity.pdbx_description
1 polymer ?
#
loop_
_entity_poly.entity_id
_entity_poly.type
_entity_poly.pdbx_seq_one_letter_code
_entity_poly.pdbx_strand_id
1 'polypeptide(L)'
;MASLVKGVIMFFNPEKSRVNGYNVEMLNFYLKDKAEDHDPIGNFSCSDVYTYIYACLIGLHKELLPLIPRAINRLNTAILNHEEQWFGSSPASHAMDMHIGLAMAIWLNNGINSLNSWNEARTFYETAVCNEDYCTKSMRAKECLDDYMALCFQSEQYELGIAEFEKYHGVKKISLNRKLPPRDFGYALCLHYSRGEFDAGELFAAGRKMLQSKIEDDWLGYGQSIRAAIWLKIVYWHSENTLTPLEVILKAYENMPNVPRPDFV
;
A
#
# COMPACT_ATOMS: atom_id res chain seq x y z
N MET A 1 14.57 10.30 -32.25
CA MET A 1 14.53 8.82 -32.07
C MET A 1 15.53 8.46 -30.99
N ALA A 2 15.11 8.42 -29.73
CA ALA A 2 15.91 7.90 -28.64
C ALA A 2 15.46 6.45 -28.38
N SER A 3 16.41 5.53 -28.53
CA SER A 3 16.29 4.11 -28.26
C SER A 3 15.86 3.87 -26.81
N LEU A 4 14.66 3.33 -26.61
CA LEU A 4 14.22 2.75 -25.34
C LEU A 4 15.08 1.50 -25.07
N VAL A 5 16.13 1.67 -24.25
CA VAL A 5 16.77 0.54 -23.57
C VAL A 5 15.69 -0.09 -22.71
N LYS A 6 15.29 -1.33 -23.04
CA LYS A 6 14.43 -2.15 -22.17
C LYS A 6 15.12 -2.23 -20.81
N GLY A 7 14.58 -1.52 -19.81
CA GLY A 7 15.04 -1.64 -18.43
C GLY A 7 14.96 -3.10 -17.99
N VAL A 8 15.93 -3.55 -17.22
CA VAL A 8 15.91 -4.88 -16.61
C VAL A 8 14.65 -4.96 -15.74
N ILE A 9 13.74 -5.87 -16.08
CA ILE A 9 12.56 -6.15 -15.26
C ILE A 9 13.08 -6.77 -13.96
N MET A 10 12.84 -6.10 -12.83
CA MET A 10 13.19 -6.61 -11.50
C MET A 10 11.97 -7.33 -10.94
N PHE A 11 12.02 -8.66 -10.96
CA PHE A 11 10.99 -9.48 -10.30
C PHE A 11 11.28 -9.62 -8.81
N PHE A 12 10.23 -9.67 -7.99
CA PHE A 12 10.36 -10.07 -6.60
C PHE A 12 10.96 -11.48 -6.50
N ASN A 13 12.01 -11.64 -5.69
CA ASN A 13 12.66 -12.92 -5.45
C ASN A 13 12.66 -13.22 -3.94
N PRO A 14 11.76 -14.10 -3.46
CA PRO A 14 11.60 -14.36 -2.03
C PRO A 14 12.81 -15.06 -1.40
N GLU A 15 13.47 -15.98 -2.12
CA GLU A 15 14.67 -16.69 -1.63
C GLU A 15 15.83 -15.73 -1.44
N LYS A 16 16.12 -14.92 -2.47
CA LYS A 16 17.18 -13.90 -2.41
C LYS A 16 16.89 -12.85 -1.35
N SER A 17 15.63 -12.44 -1.22
CA SER A 17 15.20 -11.48 -0.20
C SER A 17 15.45 -12.04 1.21
N ARG A 18 15.09 -13.30 1.45
CA ARG A 18 15.30 -13.98 2.74
C ARG A 18 16.79 -14.07 3.11
N VAL A 19 17.67 -14.36 2.15
CA VAL A 19 19.11 -14.49 2.41
C VAL A 19 19.80 -13.13 2.56
N ASN A 20 19.48 -12.16 1.70
CA ASN A 20 20.23 -10.90 1.64
C ASN A 20 19.68 -9.82 2.57
N GLY A 21 18.35 -9.76 2.73
CA GLY A 21 17.67 -8.72 3.52
C GLY A 21 17.26 -9.16 4.92
N TYR A 22 17.21 -10.47 5.18
CA TYR A 22 16.64 -11.03 6.40
C TYR A 22 17.48 -12.19 6.99
N ASN A 23 18.80 -12.11 6.82
CA ASN A 23 19.71 -12.96 7.58
C ASN A 23 19.65 -12.63 9.09
N VAL A 24 20.30 -13.45 9.91
CA VAL A 24 20.28 -13.32 11.39
C VAL A 24 20.73 -11.93 11.86
N GLU A 25 21.74 -11.33 11.22
CA GLU A 25 22.23 -9.99 11.58
C GLU A 25 21.18 -8.92 11.29
N MET A 26 20.50 -9.01 10.15
CA MET A 26 19.41 -8.10 9.78
C MET A 26 18.19 -8.26 10.68
N LEU A 27 17.81 -9.49 11.05
CA LEU A 27 16.73 -9.72 12.00
C LEU A 27 17.04 -9.06 13.35
N ASN A 28 18.27 -9.24 13.86
CA ASN A 28 18.71 -8.58 15.08
C ASN A 28 18.72 -7.05 14.93
N PHE A 29 19.09 -6.54 13.75
CA PHE A 29 19.04 -5.11 13.45
C PHE A 29 17.62 -4.55 13.54
N TYR A 30 16.63 -5.23 12.93
CA TYR A 30 15.23 -4.80 12.94
C TYR A 30 14.60 -4.90 14.34
N LEU A 31 14.95 -5.93 15.10
CA LEU A 31 14.40 -6.14 16.44
C LEU A 31 15.03 -5.24 17.50
N LYS A 32 16.26 -4.76 17.28
CA LYS A 32 16.93 -3.86 18.22
C LYS A 32 16.19 -2.53 18.27
N ASP A 33 15.71 -2.17 19.47
CA ASP A 33 15.26 -0.81 19.72
C ASP A 33 16.48 0.13 19.80
N LYS A 34 16.49 1.14 18.93
CA LYS A 34 17.58 2.11 18.78
C LYS A 34 17.11 3.56 18.85
N ALA A 35 15.84 3.81 19.15
CA ALA A 35 15.32 5.17 19.11
C ALA A 35 15.93 6.01 20.25
N GLU A 36 16.62 7.07 19.89
CA GLU A 36 17.13 8.09 20.80
C GLU A 36 16.19 9.32 20.84
N ASP A 37 16.42 10.22 21.80
CA ASP A 37 15.67 11.48 21.86
C ASP A 37 15.93 12.28 20.57
N HIS A 38 14.84 12.71 19.90
CA HIS A 38 14.82 13.40 18.59
C HIS A 38 15.02 12.54 17.34
N ASP A 39 15.03 11.21 17.45
CA ASP A 39 14.96 10.36 16.27
C ASP A 39 13.60 10.48 15.55
N PRO A 40 13.57 10.37 14.20
CA PRO A 40 12.34 10.36 13.41
C PRO A 40 11.61 9.00 13.55
N ILE A 41 11.05 8.76 14.75
CA ILE A 41 10.45 7.48 15.13
C ILE A 41 9.23 7.13 14.27
N GLY A 42 8.52 8.12 13.73
CA GLY A 42 7.43 7.93 12.77
C GLY A 42 7.95 7.31 11.48
N ASN A 43 9.00 7.89 10.90
CA ASN A 43 9.63 7.36 9.68
C ASN A 43 10.22 5.96 9.89
N PHE A 44 10.89 5.71 11.02
CA PHE A 44 11.38 4.37 11.36
C PHE A 44 10.24 3.35 11.45
N SER A 45 9.09 3.78 11.97
CA SER A 45 7.92 2.90 12.13
C SER A 45 7.21 2.60 10.82
N CYS A 46 7.18 3.54 9.86
CA CYS A 46 6.77 3.24 8.49
C CYS A 46 7.67 2.15 7.87
N SER A 47 8.98 2.22 8.10
CA SER A 47 9.94 1.19 7.68
C SER A 47 9.72 -0.16 8.39
N ASP A 48 9.34 -0.16 9.67
CA ASP A 48 8.96 -1.38 10.40
C ASP A 48 7.76 -2.08 9.75
N VAL A 49 6.72 -1.33 9.36
CA VAL A 49 5.54 -1.88 8.66
C VAL A 49 5.91 -2.45 7.30
N TYR A 50 6.70 -1.71 6.52
CA TYR A 50 7.26 -2.17 5.24
C TYR A 50 8.01 -3.50 5.40
N THR A 51 8.86 -3.58 6.41
CA THR A 51 9.74 -4.72 6.70
C THR A 51 8.92 -5.92 7.10
N TYR A 52 7.91 -5.73 7.96
CA TYR A 52 7.01 -6.81 8.36
C TYR A 52 6.21 -7.38 7.19
N ILE A 53 5.69 -6.55 6.27
CA ILE A 53 4.97 -7.04 5.09
C ILE A 53 5.86 -7.94 4.23
N TYR A 54 7.13 -7.56 4.02
CA TYR A 54 8.08 -8.43 3.35
C TYR A 54 8.37 -9.71 4.13
N ALA A 55 8.53 -9.61 5.45
CA ALA A 55 8.72 -10.76 6.32
C ALA A 55 7.58 -11.77 6.18
N CYS A 56 6.33 -11.32 6.05
CA CYS A 56 5.20 -12.19 5.73
C CYS A 56 5.40 -12.95 4.41
N LEU A 57 5.78 -12.24 3.34
CA LEU A 57 5.99 -12.84 2.02
C LEU A 57 7.12 -13.88 2.00
N ILE A 58 8.09 -13.78 2.90
CA ILE A 58 9.24 -14.68 2.95
C ILE A 58 9.21 -15.64 4.14
N GLY A 59 8.09 -15.78 4.85
CA GLY A 59 7.96 -16.76 5.94
C GLY A 59 8.75 -16.42 7.22
N LEU A 60 8.88 -15.13 7.53
CA LEU A 60 9.55 -14.59 8.74
C LEU A 60 8.60 -13.72 9.60
N HIS A 61 7.29 -13.84 9.39
CA HIS A 61 6.29 -13.04 10.10
C HIS A 61 6.32 -13.25 11.62
N LYS A 62 6.68 -14.44 12.12
CA LYS A 62 6.70 -14.71 13.57
C LYS A 62 7.88 -14.02 14.24
N GLU A 63 9.04 -14.08 13.59
CA GLU A 63 10.29 -13.50 14.04
C GLU A 63 10.21 -11.98 14.12
N LEU A 64 9.50 -11.35 13.18
CA LEU A 64 9.35 -9.90 13.09
C LEU A 64 7.99 -9.37 13.58
N LEU A 65 7.15 -10.22 14.18
CA LEU A 65 5.88 -9.79 14.79
C LEU A 65 6.03 -8.62 15.78
N PRO A 66 7.10 -8.52 16.62
CA PRO A 66 7.29 -7.40 17.53
C PRO A 66 7.37 -6.02 16.86
N LEU A 67 7.65 -5.95 15.55
CA LEU A 67 7.69 -4.68 14.81
C LEU A 67 6.33 -3.99 14.79
N ILE A 68 5.23 -4.74 14.75
CA ILE A 68 3.88 -4.19 14.57
C ILE A 68 3.37 -3.39 15.77
N PRO A 69 3.34 -3.92 17.02
CA PRO A 69 2.93 -3.12 18.17
C PRO A 69 3.86 -1.92 18.42
N ARG A 70 5.16 -2.06 18.13
CA ARG A 70 6.13 -0.96 18.20
C ARG A 70 5.80 0.14 17.19
N ALA A 71 5.53 -0.21 15.94
CA ALA A 71 5.15 0.73 14.90
C ALA A 71 3.86 1.49 15.27
N ILE A 72 2.84 0.79 15.77
CA ILE A 72 1.59 1.43 16.23
C ILE A 72 1.89 2.47 17.32
N ASN A 73 2.67 2.10 18.34
CA ASN A 73 2.97 3.01 19.44
C ASN A 73 3.70 4.28 18.94
N ARG A 74 4.77 4.09 18.18
CA ARG A 74 5.61 5.18 17.68
C ARG A 74 4.91 6.07 16.67
N LEU A 75 4.11 5.51 15.76
CA LEU A 75 3.35 6.31 14.80
C LEU A 75 2.33 7.19 15.50
N ASN A 76 1.64 6.68 16.52
CA ASN A 76 0.75 7.51 17.33
C ASN A 76 1.52 8.65 18.03
N THR A 77 2.71 8.36 18.59
CA THR A 77 3.55 9.38 19.22
C THR A 77 4.06 10.42 18.22
N ALA A 78 4.54 9.99 17.05
CA ALA A 78 5.05 10.87 16.01
C ALA A 78 3.95 11.81 15.47
N ILE A 79 2.76 11.26 15.19
CA ILE A 79 1.58 12.04 14.76
C ILE A 79 1.17 13.04 15.84
N LEU A 80 1.13 12.62 17.11
CA LEU A 80 0.78 13.52 18.23
C LEU A 80 1.81 14.67 18.40
N ASN A 81 3.08 14.38 18.14
CA ASN A 81 4.18 15.35 18.27
C ASN A 81 4.41 16.18 17.00
N HIS A 82 3.59 16.01 15.97
CA HIS A 82 3.76 16.68 14.69
C HIS A 82 5.14 16.47 14.04
N GLU A 83 5.66 15.24 14.10
CA GLU A 83 6.98 14.87 13.55
C GLU A 83 7.11 15.22 12.06
N GLU A 84 5.99 15.27 11.31
CA GLU A 84 5.98 15.66 9.90
C GLU A 84 6.62 17.03 9.66
N GLN A 85 6.57 17.93 10.64
CA GLN A 85 7.12 19.29 10.55
C GLN A 85 8.65 19.30 10.55
N TRP A 86 9.29 18.19 10.92
CA TRP A 86 10.75 18.06 10.91
C TRP A 86 11.29 17.87 9.49
N PHE A 87 10.42 17.55 8.53
CA PHE A 87 10.81 17.14 7.20
C PHE A 87 10.46 18.17 6.12
N GLY A 88 11.51 18.88 5.67
CA GLY A 88 11.69 19.42 4.32
C GLY A 88 10.49 20.11 3.64
N SER A 89 10.45 20.02 2.30
CA SER A 89 9.54 20.79 1.45
C SER A 89 8.11 20.24 1.39
N SER A 90 7.84 19.04 1.96
CA SER A 90 6.51 18.42 1.92
C SER A 90 6.13 17.70 3.22
N PRO A 91 5.91 18.42 4.34
CA PRO A 91 5.39 17.85 5.59
C PRO A 91 4.13 17.00 5.39
N ALA A 92 3.23 17.44 4.51
CA ALA A 92 2.01 16.71 4.20
C ALA A 92 2.26 15.29 3.65
N SER A 93 3.31 15.09 2.85
CA SER A 93 3.65 13.73 2.37
C SER A 93 4.13 12.83 3.51
N HIS A 94 4.88 13.37 4.47
CA HIS A 94 5.32 12.62 5.64
C HIS A 94 4.15 12.27 6.58
N ALA A 95 3.24 13.22 6.82
CA ALA A 95 2.02 12.96 7.58
C ALA A 95 1.16 11.89 6.90
N MET A 96 0.97 11.99 5.59
CA MET A 96 0.26 10.97 4.79
C MET A 96 0.89 9.59 4.98
N ASP A 97 2.21 9.45 4.85
CA ASP A 97 2.92 8.18 5.02
C ASP A 97 2.77 7.62 6.45
N MET A 98 2.85 8.47 7.48
CA MET A 98 2.64 8.05 8.87
C MET A 98 1.21 7.54 9.09
N HIS A 99 0.21 8.22 8.54
CA HIS A 99 -1.18 7.78 8.66
C HIS A 99 -1.47 6.49 7.87
N ILE A 100 -0.87 6.31 6.69
CA ILE A 100 -0.91 5.04 5.94
C ILE A 100 -0.25 3.93 6.75
N GLY A 101 0.96 4.19 7.27
CA GLY A 101 1.71 3.27 8.11
C GLY A 101 0.90 2.83 9.32
N LEU A 102 0.23 3.77 10.01
CA LEU A 102 -0.58 3.48 11.19
C LEU A 102 -1.80 2.64 10.82
N ALA A 103 -2.50 3.00 9.75
CA ALA A 103 -3.67 2.27 9.28
C ALA A 103 -3.31 0.81 8.91
N MET A 104 -2.16 0.63 8.25
CA MET A 104 -1.64 -0.69 7.89
C MET A 104 -1.17 -1.47 9.12
N ALA A 105 -0.46 -0.84 10.06
CA ALA A 105 0.01 -1.50 11.28
C ALA A 105 -1.17 -1.99 12.14
N ILE A 106 -2.22 -1.17 12.28
CA ILE A 106 -3.46 -1.57 12.97
C ILE A 106 -4.08 -2.77 12.27
N TRP A 107 -4.26 -2.70 10.95
CA TRP A 107 -4.82 -3.82 10.19
C TRP A 107 -3.98 -5.10 10.33
N LEU A 108 -2.65 -5.00 10.26
CA LEU A 108 -1.74 -6.14 10.43
C LEU A 108 -1.80 -6.75 11.83
N ASN A 109 -2.09 -5.94 12.85
CA ASN A 109 -2.13 -6.37 14.24
C ASN A 109 -3.41 -7.14 14.60
N ASN A 110 -4.57 -6.67 14.12
CA ASN A 110 -5.86 -7.17 14.59
C ASN A 110 -6.94 -7.25 13.51
N GLY A 111 -6.59 -7.04 12.25
CA GLY A 111 -7.53 -7.07 11.14
C GLY A 111 -8.50 -5.89 11.11
N ILE A 112 -8.28 -4.81 11.85
CA ILE A 112 -9.21 -3.66 11.86
C ILE A 112 -8.89 -2.69 10.74
N ASN A 113 -9.92 -2.25 10.01
CA ASN A 113 -9.80 -1.12 9.08
C ASN A 113 -9.93 0.21 9.83
N SER A 114 -8.83 0.93 10.03
CA SER A 114 -8.86 2.26 10.66
C SER A 114 -9.35 3.33 9.68
N LEU A 115 -10.67 3.51 9.57
CA LEU A 115 -11.29 4.53 8.71
C LEU A 115 -10.70 5.93 8.94
N ASN A 116 -10.51 6.31 10.21
CA ASN A 116 -9.97 7.61 10.57
C ASN A 116 -8.54 7.79 10.04
N SER A 117 -7.65 6.81 10.26
CA SER A 117 -6.26 6.90 9.78
C SER A 117 -6.20 6.99 8.25
N TRP A 118 -7.06 6.26 7.53
CA TRP A 118 -7.13 6.37 6.07
C TRP A 118 -7.66 7.73 5.61
N ASN A 119 -8.65 8.30 6.31
CA ASN A 119 -9.21 9.59 5.96
C ASN A 119 -8.24 10.76 6.24
N GLU A 120 -7.46 10.68 7.31
CA GLU A 120 -6.36 11.61 7.58
C GLU A 120 -5.30 11.51 6.49
N ALA A 121 -4.86 10.28 6.13
CA ALA A 121 -3.95 10.08 5.01
C ALA A 121 -4.48 10.68 3.70
N ARG A 122 -5.77 10.51 3.38
CA ARG A 122 -6.44 11.14 2.21
C ARG A 122 -6.36 12.67 2.27
N THR A 123 -6.60 13.26 3.43
CA THR A 123 -6.60 14.73 3.59
C THR A 123 -5.18 15.30 3.42
N PHE A 124 -4.18 14.65 4.01
CA PHE A 124 -2.79 15.01 3.79
C PHE A 124 -2.34 14.79 2.35
N TYR A 125 -2.83 13.72 1.71
CA TYR A 125 -2.58 13.45 0.30
C TYR A 125 -3.06 14.63 -0.59
N GLU A 126 -4.26 15.16 -0.36
CA GLU A 126 -4.81 16.31 -1.11
C GLU A 126 -3.92 17.55 -1.01
N THR A 127 -3.27 17.74 0.14
CA THR A 127 -2.28 18.80 0.35
C THR A 127 -0.95 18.46 -0.35
N ALA A 128 -0.47 17.23 -0.21
CA ALA A 128 0.80 16.77 -0.77
C ALA A 128 0.84 16.85 -2.30
N VAL A 129 -0.24 16.48 -3.00
CA VAL A 129 -0.28 16.52 -4.47
C VAL A 129 -0.22 17.92 -5.07
N CYS A 130 -0.49 18.96 -4.27
CA CYS A 130 -0.31 20.34 -4.69
C CYS A 130 1.17 20.72 -4.82
N ASN A 131 2.08 20.00 -4.13
CA ASN A 131 3.52 20.17 -4.25
C ASN A 131 4.06 19.40 -5.47
N GLU A 132 4.73 20.11 -6.39
CA GLU A 132 5.29 19.52 -7.62
C GLU A 132 6.53 18.63 -7.36
N ASP A 133 7.21 18.78 -6.21
CA ASP A 133 8.27 17.88 -5.77
C ASP A 133 7.74 16.48 -5.45
N TYR A 134 6.49 16.39 -4.98
CA TYR A 134 5.83 15.14 -4.65
C TYR A 134 5.08 14.55 -5.85
N CYS A 135 4.22 15.35 -6.49
CA CYS A 135 3.41 14.90 -7.62
C CYS A 135 3.38 15.96 -8.72
N THR A 136 4.03 15.66 -9.84
CA THR A 136 3.97 16.50 -11.03
C THR A 136 2.56 16.53 -11.60
N LYS A 137 2.21 17.61 -12.31
CA LYS A 137 0.89 17.76 -12.95
C LYS A 137 0.53 16.60 -13.89
N SER A 138 1.51 16.01 -14.58
CA SER A 138 1.30 14.87 -15.48
C SER A 138 1.01 13.55 -14.76
N MET A 139 1.46 13.41 -13.50
CA MET A 139 1.22 12.24 -12.66
C MET A 139 -0.13 12.30 -11.92
N ARG A 140 -0.67 13.50 -11.67
CA ARG A 140 -1.93 13.71 -10.94
C ARG A 140 -3.10 12.89 -11.50
N ALA A 141 -3.26 12.85 -12.82
CA ALA A 141 -4.32 12.08 -13.49
C ALA A 141 -4.01 10.57 -13.64
N LYS A 142 -2.86 10.10 -13.14
CA LYS A 142 -2.32 8.74 -13.36
C LYS A 142 -1.84 8.09 -12.05
N GLU A 143 -0.54 8.04 -11.82
CA GLU A 143 0.09 7.29 -10.72
C GLU A 143 -0.33 7.85 -9.37
N CYS A 144 -0.46 9.17 -9.25
CA CYS A 144 -0.97 9.80 -8.04
C CYS A 144 -2.44 9.38 -7.81
N LEU A 145 -3.29 9.43 -8.85
CA LEU A 145 -4.68 9.00 -8.73
C LEU A 145 -4.81 7.53 -8.31
N ASP A 146 -3.86 6.65 -8.64
CA ASP A 146 -3.87 5.26 -8.16
C ASP A 146 -3.89 5.21 -6.62
N ASP A 147 -3.00 5.96 -5.97
CA ASP A 147 -2.94 6.00 -4.50
C ASP A 147 -4.18 6.69 -3.89
N TYR A 148 -4.62 7.81 -4.47
CA TYR A 148 -5.78 8.53 -3.98
C TYR A 148 -7.05 7.66 -3.98
N MET A 149 -7.26 6.88 -5.05
CA MET A 149 -8.40 5.97 -5.12
C MET A 149 -8.36 4.89 -4.03
N ALA A 150 -7.17 4.39 -3.70
CA ALA A 150 -7.02 3.45 -2.59
C ALA A 150 -7.35 4.10 -1.24
N LEU A 151 -6.91 5.35 -1.01
CA LEU A 151 -7.21 6.10 0.21
C LEU A 151 -8.71 6.39 0.35
N CYS A 152 -9.37 6.85 -0.71
CA CYS A 152 -10.82 7.07 -0.73
C CYS A 152 -11.59 5.79 -0.43
N PHE A 153 -11.22 4.67 -1.06
CA PHE A 153 -11.89 3.40 -0.82
C PHE A 153 -11.72 2.92 0.63
N GLN A 154 -10.49 2.94 1.16
CA GLN A 154 -10.20 2.48 2.52
C GLN A 154 -10.82 3.34 3.62
N SER A 155 -11.12 4.61 3.32
CA SER A 155 -11.80 5.57 4.21
C SER A 155 -13.30 5.71 3.93
N GLU A 156 -13.85 4.85 3.05
CA GLU A 156 -15.26 4.87 2.62
C GLU A 156 -15.73 6.21 2.02
N GLN A 157 -14.78 7.03 1.55
CA GLN A 157 -15.04 8.30 0.87
C GLN A 157 -15.28 8.07 -0.63
N TYR A 158 -16.25 7.22 -0.96
CA TYR A 158 -16.46 6.74 -2.31
C TYR A 158 -16.82 7.87 -3.30
N GLU A 159 -17.74 8.77 -2.93
CA GLU A 159 -18.11 9.89 -3.79
C GLU A 159 -16.97 10.90 -4.00
N LEU A 160 -16.07 11.07 -3.02
CA LEU A 160 -14.86 11.89 -3.21
C LEU A 160 -13.92 11.24 -4.24
N GLY A 161 -13.72 9.92 -4.14
CA GLY A 161 -12.94 9.17 -5.13
C GLY A 161 -13.52 9.26 -6.54
N ILE A 162 -14.85 9.16 -6.66
CA ILE A 162 -15.56 9.35 -7.94
C ILE A 162 -15.32 10.76 -8.47
N ALA A 163 -15.55 11.79 -7.66
CA ALA A 163 -15.42 13.18 -8.08
C ALA A 163 -13.98 13.52 -8.55
N GLU A 164 -12.96 13.09 -7.80
CA GLU A 164 -11.56 13.36 -8.18
C GLU A 164 -11.15 12.55 -9.42
N PHE A 165 -11.66 11.34 -9.61
CA PHE A 165 -11.42 10.60 -10.86
C PHE A 165 -12.06 11.30 -12.07
N GLU A 166 -13.33 11.69 -11.96
CA GLU A 166 -14.10 12.31 -13.04
C GLU A 166 -13.58 13.70 -13.41
N LYS A 167 -12.95 14.41 -12.46
CA LYS A 167 -12.24 15.67 -12.73
C LYS A 167 -11.18 15.55 -13.82
N TYR A 168 -10.49 14.40 -13.93
CA TYR A 168 -9.45 14.19 -14.94
C TYR A 168 -9.92 13.36 -16.15
N HIS A 169 -10.83 12.42 -15.93
CA HIS A 169 -11.23 11.43 -16.95
C HIS A 169 -12.67 11.58 -17.45
N GLY A 170 -13.44 12.49 -16.86
CA GLY A 170 -14.89 12.58 -17.04
C GLY A 170 -15.63 11.35 -16.52
N VAL A 171 -16.96 11.36 -16.65
CA VAL A 171 -17.78 10.17 -16.38
C VAL A 171 -17.41 9.09 -17.39
N LYS A 172 -16.89 7.96 -16.88
CA LYS A 172 -16.29 6.91 -17.72
C LYS A 172 -17.00 5.60 -17.52
N LYS A 173 -17.51 5.00 -18.60
CA LYS A 173 -18.05 3.64 -18.56
C LYS A 173 -16.90 2.63 -18.45
N ILE A 174 -16.71 2.05 -17.26
CA ILE A 174 -15.69 1.02 -17.04
C ILE A 174 -16.15 -0.31 -17.62
N SER A 175 -15.20 -1.03 -18.21
CA SER A 175 -15.37 -2.43 -18.60
C SER A 175 -14.45 -3.30 -17.76
N LEU A 176 -15.01 -4.26 -17.01
CA LEU A 176 -14.29 -5.15 -16.10
C LEU A 176 -13.59 -6.32 -16.81
N ASN A 177 -13.85 -6.51 -18.11
CA ASN A 177 -13.27 -7.63 -18.87
C ASN A 177 -11.77 -7.46 -19.15
N ARG A 178 -11.28 -6.23 -19.19
CA ARG A 178 -9.89 -5.87 -19.47
C ARG A 178 -9.05 -5.71 -18.21
N LYS A 179 -7.74 -5.65 -18.39
CA LYS A 179 -6.76 -5.32 -17.36
C LYS A 179 -6.85 -3.84 -17.02
N LEU A 180 -7.32 -3.50 -15.82
CA LEU A 180 -7.51 -2.12 -15.38
C LEU A 180 -6.27 -1.59 -14.65
N PRO A 181 -5.85 -0.33 -14.87
CA PRO A 181 -4.94 0.34 -13.95
C PRO A 181 -5.62 0.54 -12.58
N PRO A 182 -4.86 0.70 -11.49
CA PRO A 182 -5.43 0.81 -10.15
C PRO A 182 -6.49 1.92 -10.01
N ARG A 183 -6.28 3.11 -10.60
CA ARG A 183 -7.28 4.20 -10.64
C ARG A 183 -8.60 3.82 -11.28
N ASP A 184 -8.59 3.10 -12.40
CA ASP A 184 -9.83 2.69 -13.09
C ASP A 184 -10.56 1.62 -12.25
N PHE A 185 -9.82 0.73 -11.60
CA PHE A 185 -10.39 -0.29 -10.71
C PHE A 185 -10.94 0.34 -9.42
N GLY A 186 -10.20 1.24 -8.78
CA GLY A 186 -10.65 2.01 -7.63
C GLY A 186 -11.90 2.85 -7.93
N TYR A 187 -12.01 3.41 -9.14
CA TYR A 187 -13.22 4.11 -9.58
C TYR A 187 -14.41 3.16 -9.69
N ALA A 188 -14.23 1.99 -10.29
CA ALA A 188 -15.28 0.97 -10.35
C ALA A 188 -15.71 0.50 -8.94
N LEU A 189 -14.77 0.36 -8.01
CA LEU A 189 -15.09 0.08 -6.60
C LEU A 189 -15.92 1.19 -5.97
N CYS A 190 -15.53 2.46 -6.11
CA CYS A 190 -16.32 3.56 -5.56
C CYS A 190 -17.73 3.63 -6.18
N LEU A 191 -17.87 3.42 -7.49
CA LEU A 191 -19.18 3.34 -8.16
C LEU A 191 -20.03 2.19 -7.61
N HIS A 192 -19.43 1.03 -7.34
CA HIS A 192 -20.13 -0.09 -6.76
C HIS A 192 -20.69 0.22 -5.38
N TYR A 193 -19.84 0.66 -4.46
CA TYR A 193 -20.25 0.88 -3.07
C TYR A 193 -21.13 2.13 -2.90
N SER A 194 -21.03 3.12 -3.78
CA SER A 194 -21.84 4.33 -3.68
C SER A 194 -23.14 4.26 -4.49
N ARG A 195 -23.13 3.58 -5.63
CA ARG A 195 -24.22 3.61 -6.63
C ARG A 195 -24.78 2.24 -6.98
N GLY A 196 -24.25 1.16 -6.43
CA GLY A 196 -24.69 -0.21 -6.71
C GLY A 196 -24.32 -0.68 -8.12
N GLU A 197 -23.32 -0.07 -8.76
CA GLU A 197 -22.85 -0.49 -10.09
C GLU A 197 -21.96 -1.74 -9.99
N PHE A 198 -21.96 -2.56 -11.05
CA PHE A 198 -21.17 -3.79 -11.16
C PHE A 198 -21.52 -4.92 -10.17
N ASP A 199 -21.28 -6.15 -10.60
CA ASP A 199 -21.35 -7.32 -9.73
C ASP A 199 -20.07 -7.47 -8.89
N ALA A 200 -20.22 -7.90 -7.64
CA ALA A 200 -19.09 -8.07 -6.71
C ALA A 200 -18.11 -9.16 -7.16
N GLY A 201 -18.60 -10.25 -7.76
CA GLY A 201 -17.76 -11.31 -8.32
C GLY A 201 -16.99 -10.86 -9.56
N GLU A 202 -17.61 -10.07 -10.43
CA GLU A 202 -16.93 -9.44 -11.57
C GLU A 202 -15.85 -8.45 -11.11
N LEU A 203 -16.13 -7.64 -10.08
CA LEU A 203 -15.15 -6.74 -9.47
C LEU A 203 -13.98 -7.49 -8.87
N PHE A 204 -14.24 -8.56 -8.12
CA PHE A 204 -13.19 -9.41 -7.57
C PHE A 204 -12.29 -9.99 -8.68
N ALA A 205 -12.89 -10.48 -9.78
CA ALA A 205 -12.13 -10.97 -10.92
C ALA A 205 -11.30 -9.86 -11.59
N ALA A 206 -11.84 -8.65 -11.74
CA ALA A 206 -11.12 -7.50 -12.26
C ALA A 206 -9.97 -7.05 -11.34
N GLY A 207 -10.20 -7.07 -10.03
CA GLY A 207 -9.20 -6.78 -9.00
C GLY A 207 -8.01 -7.74 -9.09
N ARG A 208 -8.25 -9.05 -9.21
CA ARG A 208 -7.17 -10.03 -9.42
C ARG A 208 -6.36 -9.77 -10.70
N LYS A 209 -7.02 -9.45 -11.81
CA LYS A 209 -6.33 -9.07 -13.07
C LYS A 209 -5.47 -7.81 -12.90
N MET A 210 -5.94 -6.85 -12.10
CA MET A 210 -5.17 -5.65 -11.75
C MET A 210 -3.98 -6.01 -10.87
N LEU A 211 -4.13 -6.84 -9.83
CA LEU A 211 -3.02 -7.29 -8.99
C LEU A 211 -1.95 -8.04 -9.78
N GLN A 212 -2.35 -8.96 -10.65
CA GLN A 212 -1.46 -9.67 -11.59
C GLN A 212 -0.71 -8.74 -12.54
N SER A 213 -1.16 -7.48 -12.68
CA SER A 213 -0.47 -6.46 -13.47
C SER A 213 0.61 -5.69 -12.76
N LYS A 214 0.60 -5.72 -11.43
CA LYS A 214 1.30 -4.77 -10.59
C LYS A 214 2.20 -5.42 -9.55
N ILE A 215 1.74 -6.49 -8.89
CA ILE A 215 2.43 -7.01 -7.69
C ILE A 215 3.86 -7.45 -8.02
N GLU A 216 4.05 -8.24 -9.07
CA GLU A 216 5.31 -8.97 -9.31
C GLU A 216 6.49 -8.06 -9.68
N ASP A 217 6.28 -7.19 -10.66
CA ASP A 217 7.34 -6.43 -11.33
C ASP A 217 7.21 -4.91 -11.20
N ASP A 218 6.10 -4.37 -10.69
CA ASP A 218 5.90 -2.93 -10.47
C ASP A 218 5.97 -2.57 -8.98
N TRP A 219 5.30 -3.35 -8.12
CA TRP A 219 5.27 -3.05 -6.69
C TRP A 219 6.36 -3.80 -5.93
N LEU A 220 6.25 -5.12 -5.76
CA LEU A 220 7.23 -5.87 -4.96
C LEU A 220 8.61 -5.91 -5.61
N GLY A 221 8.67 -5.98 -6.94
CA GLY A 221 9.92 -5.88 -7.70
C GLY A 221 10.72 -4.60 -7.45
N TYR A 222 10.04 -3.49 -7.14
CA TYR A 222 10.64 -2.19 -6.83
C TYR A 222 10.56 -1.81 -5.35
N GLY A 223 10.30 -2.77 -4.46
CA GLY A 223 10.29 -2.51 -3.03
C GLY A 223 8.93 -2.06 -2.46
N GLN A 224 7.90 -1.73 -3.25
CA GLN A 224 6.67 -1.09 -2.76
C GLN A 224 5.67 -2.04 -2.05
N SER A 225 6.11 -2.69 -0.96
CA SER A 225 5.33 -3.69 -0.22
C SER A 225 4.06 -3.14 0.42
N ILE A 226 4.10 -1.92 0.96
CA ILE A 226 2.92 -1.26 1.51
C ILE A 226 1.86 -1.07 0.43
N ARG A 227 2.23 -0.56 -0.75
CA ARG A 227 1.30 -0.38 -1.87
C ARG A 227 0.70 -1.71 -2.33
N ALA A 228 1.53 -2.76 -2.46
CA ALA A 228 1.04 -4.10 -2.78
C ALA A 228 0.04 -4.63 -1.73
N ALA A 229 0.36 -4.47 -0.44
CA ALA A 229 -0.50 -4.92 0.65
C ALA A 229 -1.82 -4.14 0.72
N ILE A 230 -1.83 -2.84 0.46
CA ILE A 230 -3.06 -2.03 0.38
C ILE A 230 -4.00 -2.59 -0.67
N TRP A 231 -3.50 -2.84 -1.88
CA TRP A 231 -4.33 -3.35 -2.97
C TRP A 231 -4.74 -4.81 -2.79
N LEU A 232 -3.89 -5.65 -2.19
CA LEU A 232 -4.27 -7.01 -1.76
C LEU A 232 -5.41 -6.95 -0.74
N LYS A 233 -5.32 -6.07 0.25
CA LYS A 233 -6.38 -5.83 1.24
C LYS A 233 -7.68 -5.37 0.57
N ILE A 234 -7.60 -4.43 -0.37
CA ILE A 234 -8.78 -3.97 -1.12
C ILE A 234 -9.49 -5.12 -1.85
N VAL A 235 -8.72 -6.01 -2.50
CA VAL A 235 -9.31 -7.09 -3.32
C VAL A 235 -9.78 -8.29 -2.49
N TYR A 236 -9.02 -8.70 -1.46
CA TYR A 236 -9.25 -9.97 -0.76
C TYR A 236 -9.85 -9.83 0.64
N TRP A 237 -9.62 -8.70 1.32
CA TRP A 237 -10.08 -8.54 2.70
C TRP A 237 -11.48 -7.91 2.73
N HIS A 238 -11.68 -6.80 2.02
CA HIS A 238 -12.91 -5.98 2.07
C HIS A 238 -14.19 -6.68 1.56
N SER A 239 -14.10 -7.77 0.79
CA SER A 239 -15.29 -8.47 0.28
C SER A 239 -15.93 -9.41 1.31
N GLU A 240 -15.13 -10.14 2.11
CA GLU A 240 -15.65 -11.21 2.97
C GLU A 240 -15.07 -11.20 4.41
N ASN A 241 -14.03 -10.42 4.72
CA ASN A 241 -13.38 -10.33 6.04
C ASN A 241 -13.05 -11.68 6.72
N THR A 242 -13.02 -12.78 5.96
CA THR A 242 -12.77 -14.13 6.48
C THR A 242 -11.29 -14.46 6.59
N LEU A 243 -10.44 -13.71 5.86
CA LEU A 243 -8.99 -13.89 5.84
C LEU A 243 -8.31 -13.03 6.89
N THR A 244 -7.33 -13.61 7.57
CA THR A 244 -6.38 -12.87 8.40
C THR A 244 -5.49 -11.97 7.55
N PRO A 245 -4.89 -10.91 8.11
CA PRO A 245 -3.96 -10.05 7.39
C PRO A 245 -2.79 -10.81 6.74
N LEU A 246 -2.27 -11.84 7.42
CA LEU A 246 -1.22 -12.69 6.87
C LEU A 246 -1.70 -13.46 5.64
N GLU A 247 -2.87 -14.10 5.71
CA GLU A 247 -3.44 -14.83 4.57
C GLU A 247 -3.69 -13.90 3.37
N VAL A 248 -4.15 -12.66 3.62
CA VAL A 248 -4.32 -11.64 2.58
C VAL A 248 -2.98 -11.26 1.94
N ILE A 249 -1.92 -11.05 2.72
CA ILE A 249 -0.58 -10.78 2.17
C ILE A 249 -0.11 -11.96 1.31
N LEU A 250 -0.33 -13.19 1.77
CA LEU A 250 0.10 -14.39 1.06
C LEU A 250 -0.68 -14.65 -0.24
N LYS A 251 -1.83 -14.00 -0.45
CA LYS A 251 -2.49 -13.95 -1.77
C LYS A 251 -1.63 -13.30 -2.84
N ALA A 252 -0.55 -12.58 -2.50
CA ALA A 252 0.44 -12.14 -3.49
C ALA A 252 0.91 -13.27 -4.40
N TYR A 253 1.16 -14.48 -3.87
CA TYR A 253 1.62 -15.63 -4.68
C TYR A 253 0.59 -16.14 -5.69
N GLU A 254 -0.71 -15.93 -5.45
CA GLU A 254 -1.76 -16.23 -6.43
C GLU A 254 -1.81 -15.20 -7.58
N ASN A 255 -1.08 -14.09 -7.43
CA ASN A 255 -1.06 -12.95 -8.35
C ASN A 255 0.33 -12.64 -8.91
N MET A 256 1.34 -13.48 -8.63
CA MET A 256 2.69 -13.41 -9.19
C MET A 256 2.99 -14.71 -9.99
N PRO A 257 2.49 -14.84 -11.22
CA PRO A 257 2.57 -16.09 -11.97
C PRO A 257 4.00 -16.59 -12.23
N ASN A 258 5.02 -15.71 -12.20
CA ASN A 258 6.41 -16.12 -12.41
C ASN A 258 7.22 -16.25 -11.11
N VAL A 259 6.61 -16.04 -9.95
CA VAL A 259 7.27 -16.16 -8.64
C VAL A 259 6.67 -17.35 -7.88
N PRO A 260 7.35 -18.51 -7.86
CA PRO A 260 6.86 -19.65 -7.11
C PRO A 260 6.83 -19.33 -5.61
N ARG A 261 5.81 -19.85 -4.92
CA ARG A 261 5.75 -19.80 -3.45
C ARG A 261 6.82 -20.74 -2.88
N PRO A 262 7.77 -20.25 -2.07
CA PRO A 262 8.78 -21.12 -1.47
C PRO A 262 8.20 -22.03 -0.38
N ASP A 263 8.85 -23.17 -0.14
CA ASP A 263 8.43 -24.16 0.88
C ASP A 263 8.43 -23.61 2.32
N PHE A 264 9.19 -22.54 2.58
CA PHE A 264 9.27 -21.90 3.90
C PHE A 264 8.12 -20.90 4.17
N VAL A 265 7.17 -20.76 3.24
CA VAL A 265 6.04 -19.82 3.33
C VAL A 265 4.70 -20.55 3.41
#